data_AF-A0A3B5ME01-F1
#
_entry.id   AF-A0A3B5ME01-F1
#
_cell.length_a   1.000
_cell.length_b   1.000
_cell.length_c   1.000
_cell.angle_alpha   90.00
_cell.angle_beta   90.00
_cell.angle_gamma   90.00
#
_symmetry.space_group_name_H-M   'P 1'
#
loop_
_entity.id
_entity.type
_entity.pdbx_description
1 polymer ?
#
loop_
_entity_poly.entity_id
_entity_poly.type
_entity_poly.pdbx_seq_one_letter_code
_entity_poly.pdbx_strand_id
1 'polypeptide(L)' 'MAKLYLCCEFSLLLVWQVKKAKKWSCKLCGEKQSLLKEFGRGSGADCRRHVQKLNAMRGAKMEEQEAHAWSLW' A
#
# COMPACT_ATOMS: atom_id res chain seq x y z
N MET A 1 9.47 -14.05 -5.57
CA MET A 1 9.61 -12.57 -5.62
C MET A 1 8.23 -11.93 -5.48
N ALA A 2 8.08 -10.98 -4.57
CA ALA A 2 6.90 -10.13 -4.40
C ALA A 2 7.30 -8.65 -4.52
N LYS A 3 6.32 -7.79 -4.77
CA LYS A 3 6.47 -6.35 -4.94
C LYS A 3 5.42 -5.60 -4.13
N LEU A 4 5.73 -4.36 -3.76
CA LEU A 4 4.82 -3.44 -3.08
C LEU A 4 4.25 -2.40 -4.04
N TYR A 5 2.94 -2.18 -4.00
CA TYR A 5 2.22 -1.19 -4.80
C TYR A 5 1.17 -0.44 -3.97
N LEU A 6 0.81 0.77 -4.41
CA LEU A 6 -0.34 1.49 -3.86
C LEU A 6 -1.63 1.07 -4.57
N CYS A 7 -2.71 0.93 -3.79
CA CYS A 7 -4.08 0.90 -4.29
C CYS A 7 -4.51 2.30 -4.74
N CYS A 8 -5.16 2.44 -5.91
CA CYS A 8 -5.60 3.74 -6.41
C CYS A 8 -6.67 4.42 -5.54
N GLU A 9 -7.61 3.65 -4.99
CA GLU A 9 -8.73 4.23 -4.22
C GLU A 9 -8.35 4.54 -2.77
N PHE A 10 -7.79 3.57 -2.05
CA PHE A 10 -7.49 3.71 -0.63
C PHE A 10 -6.08 4.25 -0.35
N SER A 11 -5.25 4.38 -1.39
CA SER A 11 -3.82 4.71 -1.30
C SER A 11 -3.01 3.78 -0.36
N LEU A 12 -3.55 2.61 -0.03
CA LEU A 12 -2.93 1.62 0.87
C LEU A 12 -1.85 0.83 0.13
N LEU A 13 -0.77 0.49 0.84
CA LEU A 13 0.28 -0.36 0.29
C LEU A 13 -0.12 -1.83 0.37
N LEU A 14 0.13 -2.54 -0.72
CA LEU A 14 -0.27 -3.93 -0.93
C LEU A 14 0.91 -4.76 -1.42
N VAL A 15 0.95 -6.02 -0.95
CA VAL A 15 1.89 -7.01 -1.46
C VAL A 15 1.26 -7.70 -2.68
N TRP A 16 1.98 -7.69 -3.78
CA TRP A 16 1.63 -8.46 -4.97
C TRP A 16 2.74 -9.44 -5.35
N GLN A 17 2.37 -10.71 -5.54
CA GLN A 17 3.31 -11.71 -6.01
C GLN A 17 3.56 -11.52 -7.51
N VAL A 18 4.83 -11.46 -7.90
CA VAL A 18 5.19 -11.24 -9.30
C VAL A 18 4.76 -12.43 -10.15
N LYS A 19 3.87 -12.17 -11.12
CA LYS A 19 3.45 -13.10 -12.17
C LYS A 19 3.93 -12.59 -13.54
N LYS A 20 3.87 -13.43 -14.59
CA LYS A 20 4.18 -13.02 -15.97
C LYS A 20 3.30 -11.86 -16.48
N ALA A 21 2.07 -11.76 -15.96
CA ALA A 21 1.14 -10.69 -16.32
C ALA A 21 1.61 -9.33 -15.75
N LYS A 22 1.58 -8.27 -16.58
CA LYS A 22 1.94 -6.90 -16.17
C LYS A 22 0.81 -6.13 -15.48
N LYS A 23 -0.42 -6.64 -15.54
CA LYS A 23 -1.60 -6.08 -14.86
C LYS A 23 -1.90 -6.90 -13.61
N TRP A 24 -2.37 -6.24 -12.56
CA TRP A 24 -2.78 -6.90 -11.32
C TRP A 24 -4.15 -6.40 -10.89
N SER A 25 -4.95 -7.29 -10.30
CA SER A 25 -6.21 -6.89 -9.66
C SER A 25 -5.94 -6.56 -8.20
N CYS A 26 -6.35 -5.36 -7.78
CA CYS A 26 -6.23 -4.95 -6.40
C CYS A 26 -7.15 -5.78 -5.52
N LYS A 27 -6.63 -6.34 -4.43
CA LYS A 27 -7.44 -7.15 -3.50
C LYS A 27 -8.36 -6.31 -2.60
N LEU A 28 -8.12 -5.00 -2.51
CA LEU A 28 -8.94 -4.10 -1.69
C LEU A 28 -10.10 -3.52 -2.48
N CYS A 29 -9.84 -2.93 -3.66
CA CYS A 29 -10.89 -2.32 -4.47
C CYS A 29 -11.40 -3.20 -5.62
N GLY A 30 -10.75 -4.33 -5.91
CA GLY A 30 -11.14 -5.21 -7.02
C GLY A 30 -10.71 -4.75 -8.42
N GLU A 31 -10.33 -3.48 -8.57
CA GLU A 31 -10.00 -2.89 -9.88
C GLU A 31 -8.70 -3.47 -10.49
N LYS A 32 -8.65 -3.59 -11.82
CA LYS A 32 -7.44 -3.97 -12.55
C LYS A 32 -6.52 -2.77 -12.68
N GLN A 33 -5.50 -2.73 -11.85
CA GLN A 33 -4.55 -1.64 -11.80
C GLN A 33 -3.35 -1.90 -12.72
N SER A 34 -2.96 -0.85 -13.44
CA SER A 34 -1.62 -0.75 -13.99
C SER A 34 -0.64 -0.45 -12.87
N LEU A 35 0.61 -0.81 -13.09
CA LEU A 35 1.68 -0.59 -12.12
C LEU A 35 2.03 0.89 -12.08
N LEU A 36 1.49 1.64 -11.10
CA LEU A 36 1.79 3.07 -10.95
C LEU A 36 3.24 3.30 -10.47
N LYS A 37 3.65 2.63 -9.40
CA LYS A 37 4.98 2.80 -8.76
C LYS A 37 5.31 1.62 -7.86
N GLU A 38 6.50 1.04 -8.01
CA GLU A 38 7.03 -0.03 -7.14
C GLU A 38 7.69 0.58 -5.90
N PHE A 39 7.18 0.23 -4.71
CA PHE A 39 7.69 0.75 -3.43
C PHE A 39 8.73 -0.16 -2.78
N GLY A 40 8.85 -1.39 -3.27
CA GLY A 40 9.83 -2.34 -2.80
C GLY A 40 9.63 -3.70 -3.43
N ARG A 41 10.68 -4.54 -3.34
CA ARG A 41 10.76 -5.86 -3.97
C ARG A 41 11.53 -6.80 -3.05
N GLY A 42 11.10 -8.05 -2.96
CA GLY A 42 11.81 -9.02 -2.15
C GLY A 42 11.10 -10.36 -2.01
N SER A 43 11.38 -11.05 -0.91
CA SER A 43 10.62 -12.23 -0.52
C SER A 43 9.19 -11.84 -0.11
N GLY A 44 8.26 -12.79 -0.17
CA GLY A 44 6.89 -12.53 0.30
C GLY A 44 6.84 -12.14 1.78
N ALA A 45 7.72 -12.68 2.61
CA ALA A 45 7.78 -12.37 4.03
C ALA A 45 8.27 -10.94 4.28
N ASP A 46 9.33 -10.52 3.58
CA ASP A 46 9.88 -9.17 3.73
C ASP A 46 8.91 -8.12 3.23
N CYS A 47 8.25 -8.37 2.09
CA CYS A 47 7.22 -7.47 1.58
C CYS A 47 6.04 -7.32 2.56
N ARG A 48 5.62 -8.40 3.25
CA ARG A 48 4.55 -8.32 4.25
C ARG A 48 4.94 -7.45 5.44
N ARG A 49 6.13 -7.66 6.01
CA ARG A 49 6.65 -6.82 7.11
C ARG A 49 6.76 -5.35 6.69
N HIS A 50 7.25 -5.11 5.48
CA HIS A 50 7.39 -3.76 4.95
C HIS A 50 6.04 -3.07 4.73
N VAL A 51 5.06 -3.76 4.15
CA VAL A 51 3.68 -3.24 4.00
C VAL A 51 3.07 -2.90 5.35
N GLN A 52 3.19 -3.77 6.34
CA GLN A 52 2.67 -3.53 7.69
C GLN A 52 3.28 -2.26 8.30
N LYS A 53 4.61 -2.14 8.25
CA LYS A 53 5.32 -0.94 8.75
C LYS A 53 4.87 0.34 8.04
N LEU A 54 4.84 0.33 6.70
CA LEU A 54 4.47 1.52 5.94
C LEU A 54 3.02 1.94 6.15
N ASN A 55 2.08 0.98 6.21
CA ASN A 55 0.67 1.29 6.48
C ASN A 55 0.47 1.78 7.92
N ALA A 56 1.17 1.22 8.91
CA ALA A 56 1.11 1.70 10.29
C ALA A 56 1.60 3.15 10.43
N MET A 57 2.74 3.49 9.81
CA MET A 57 3.26 4.87 9.80
C MET A 57 2.30 5.83 9.11
N ARG A 58 1.62 5.39 8.04
CA ARG A 58 0.61 6.20 7.37
C ARG A 58 -0.62 6.43 8.25
N GLY A 59 -1.09 5.39 8.94
CA GLY A 59 -2.20 5.50 9.89
C GLY A 59 -1.91 6.51 11.00
N ALA A 60 -0.75 6.39 11.65
CA ALA A 60 -0.32 7.33 12.69
C ALA A 60 -0.27 8.79 12.19
N LYS A 61 0.22 9.01 10.96
CA LYS A 61 0.25 10.34 10.35
C LYS A 61 -1.16 10.89 10.06
N MET A 62 -2.10 10.03 9.67
CA MET A 62 -3.49 10.44 9.44
C MET A 62 -4.16 10.82 10.76
N GLU A 63 -3.98 10.03 11.81
CA GLU A 63 -4.49 10.33 13.16
C GLU A 63 -3.94 11.66 13.69
N GLU A 64 -2.65 11.93 13.51
CA GLU A 64 -2.03 13.21 13.87
C GLU A 64 -2.65 14.40 13.10
N GLN A 65 -2.87 14.23 11.80
CA GLN A 65 -3.51 15.26 10.96
C GLN A 65 -4.95 15.50 11.35
N GLU A 66 -5.71 14.44 11.63
CA GLU A 66 -7.09 14.53 12.11
C GLU A 66 -7.14 15.22 13.47
N ALA A 67 -6.30 14.81 14.43
CA ALA A 67 -6.21 15.46 15.74
C ALA A 67 -5.85 16.95 15.64
N HIS A 68 -4.91 17.30 14.76
CA HIS A 68 -4.58 18.69 14.49
C HIS A 68 -5.77 19.44 13.86
N ALA A 69 -6.46 18.85 12.89
CA ALA A 69 -7.66 19.45 12.29
C ALA A 69 -8.76 19.70 13.33
N TRP A 70 -8.99 18.74 14.24
CA TRP A 70 -9.93 18.89 15.35
C TRP A 70 -9.50 19.93 16.38
N SER A 71 -8.20 20.13 16.60
CA SER A 71 -7.69 21.17 17.52
C SER A 71 -7.84 22.60 17.00
N LEU A 72 -8.09 22.76 15.69
CA LEU A 72 -8.27 24.05 15.03
C LEU A 72 -9.74 24.47 14.92
N TRP A 73 -10.67 23.63 15.39
CA TRP A 73 -12.10 23.91 15.51
C TRP A 73 -12.44 24.31 16.94
#